data_AF-A0AA35ZMC4-F1
#
_entry.id   AF-A0AA35ZMC4-F1
#
_cell.length_a   1.000
_cell.length_b   1.000
_cell.length_c   1.000
_cell.angle_alpha   90.00
_cell.angle_beta   90.00
_cell.angle_gamma   90.00
#
_symmetry.space_group_name_H-M   'P 1'
#
loop_
_entity.id
_entity.type
_entity.pdbx_description
1 polymer ?
#
loop_
_entity_poly.entity_id
_entity_poly.type
_entity_poly.pdbx_seq_one_letter_code
_entity_poly.pdbx_strand_id
1 'polypeptide(L)'
;MKRKRVDKSVIDKKGKVKGKKVIGAEGTCKEGKVGTEFQRLSTHMSPNSLYLAMKSLSKSQREMVRDMGFGSFLGMKIDTLPGKLAYFVVDSFTTGSCSIRVRSGEVAITNETVQAMFGLSNKGLDFNTLDECDKNDPLLEAWKGQYGKGNYYNGNYLKNIRKTNIADELFKLNFLTLFINTFAETETMGSCRINFIEKLIQCKDVSRINWCDYIVDCLGKSKNKWRPNDKNCYFTGPVALLMMAYADRVICEDVNFCRHRPFITKMIRNTLEC
;
A
#
# COMPACT_ATOMS: atom_id res chain seq x y z
N MET A 1 54.76 -66.15 -17.31
CA MET A 1 53.99 -67.26 -17.92
C MET A 1 52.56 -67.26 -17.36
N LYS A 2 51.58 -68.01 -17.91
CA LYS A 2 50.14 -67.94 -17.53
C LYS A 2 49.75 -68.95 -16.42
N ARG A 3 48.65 -68.62 -15.70
CA ARG A 3 47.68 -69.42 -14.87
C ARG A 3 47.71 -68.98 -13.38
N LYS A 4 46.59 -68.65 -12.69
CA LYS A 4 45.26 -69.32 -12.43
C LYS A 4 45.41 -70.58 -11.56
N ARG A 5 44.59 -70.85 -10.53
CA ARG A 5 43.24 -70.37 -10.10
C ARG A 5 43.11 -70.47 -8.56
N VAL A 6 42.35 -69.60 -7.85
CA VAL A 6 41.02 -69.84 -7.19
C VAL A 6 41.01 -71.01 -6.18
N ASP A 7 40.43 -70.92 -4.98
CA ASP A 7 39.43 -70.00 -4.37
C ASP A 7 39.96 -69.43 -3.01
N LYS A 8 39.29 -68.71 -2.08
CA LYS A 8 37.94 -68.13 -1.82
C LYS A 8 38.20 -66.90 -0.86
N SER A 9 37.30 -66.04 -0.37
CA SER A 9 35.83 -65.81 -0.42
C SER A 9 35.56 -64.28 -0.30
N VAL A 10 34.31 -63.79 -0.18
CA VAL A 10 34.01 -62.33 -0.27
C VAL A 10 32.91 -61.80 0.68
N ILE A 11 33.31 -60.83 1.51
CA ILE A 11 32.62 -59.60 1.98
C ILE A 11 31.08 -59.60 2.17
N ASP A 12 30.67 -59.44 3.43
CA ASP A 12 29.33 -58.99 3.88
C ASP A 12 29.25 -57.45 3.97
N LYS A 13 28.09 -56.76 3.90
CA LYS A 13 26.76 -57.07 3.33
C LYS A 13 26.00 -55.74 3.15
N LYS A 14 25.21 -55.57 2.09
CA LYS A 14 24.22 -54.46 1.94
C LYS A 14 22.98 -55.00 1.20
N GLY A 15 21.80 -55.04 1.84
CA GLY A 15 20.58 -55.50 1.14
C GLY A 15 19.29 -55.57 1.97
N LYS A 16 18.33 -54.72 1.56
CA LYS A 16 16.87 -54.70 1.85
C LYS A 16 16.17 -56.03 2.18
N VAL A 17 15.07 -55.90 2.93
CA VAL A 17 13.81 -56.66 2.73
C VAL A 17 12.64 -55.67 2.58
N LYS A 18 11.55 -56.07 1.91
CA LYS A 18 10.29 -55.30 1.75
C LYS A 18 9.09 -56.12 2.26
N GLY A 19 8.06 -55.44 2.76
CA GLY A 19 6.71 -56.00 2.99
C GLY A 19 5.61 -55.09 2.43
N LYS A 20 4.51 -55.69 1.92
CA LYS A 20 3.17 -55.07 1.77
C LYS A 20 2.37 -55.45 3.05
N LYS A 21 1.17 -54.96 3.37
CA LYS A 21 0.10 -54.17 2.69
C LYS A 21 -0.65 -53.43 3.84
N VAL A 22 -1.40 -52.35 3.64
CA VAL A 22 -2.88 -52.29 3.44
C VAL A 22 -3.26 -50.80 3.43
N ILE A 23 -4.37 -50.43 2.79
CA ILE A 23 -4.94 -49.07 2.83
C ILE A 23 -6.04 -49.03 3.89
N GLY A 24 -5.96 -48.07 4.82
CA GLY A 24 -7.03 -47.63 5.69
C GLY A 24 -6.97 -46.10 5.76
N ALA A 25 -8.11 -45.42 5.67
CA ALA A 25 -8.16 -43.96 5.56
C ALA A 25 -8.83 -43.34 6.77
N GLU A 26 -8.10 -42.47 7.48
CA GLU A 26 -8.63 -41.56 8.48
C GLU A 26 -7.90 -40.22 8.38
N GLY A 27 -8.65 -39.12 8.53
CA GLY A 27 -8.20 -37.79 8.13
C GLY A 27 -7.33 -37.10 9.18
N THR A 28 -6.01 -37.06 8.97
CA THR A 28 -5.13 -36.21 9.79
C THR A 28 -5.08 -34.78 9.25
N CYS A 29 -5.46 -33.82 10.10
CA CYS A 29 -5.24 -32.40 9.83
C CYS A 29 -3.74 -32.15 9.67
N LYS A 30 -3.31 -31.60 8.53
CA LYS A 30 -1.90 -31.28 8.31
C LYS A 30 -1.53 -30.03 9.09
N GLU A 31 -0.89 -30.23 10.25
CA GLU A 31 -0.20 -29.15 10.95
C GLU A 31 0.84 -28.52 10.02
N GLY A 32 0.56 -27.27 9.61
CA GLY A 32 1.49 -26.50 8.80
C GLY A 32 2.74 -26.19 9.63
N LYS A 33 3.91 -26.62 9.14
CA LYS A 33 5.18 -26.45 9.86
C LYS A 33 5.39 -25.00 10.29
N VAL A 34 5.37 -24.75 11.60
CA VAL A 34 5.72 -23.45 12.17
C VAL A 34 7.19 -23.18 11.88
N GLY A 35 7.43 -22.16 11.06
CA GLY A 35 8.76 -21.82 10.54
C GLY A 35 8.75 -20.60 9.62
N THR A 36 7.71 -19.76 9.71
CA THR A 36 7.59 -18.53 8.95
C THR A 36 8.39 -17.42 9.62
N GLU A 37 9.55 -17.08 9.02
CA GLU A 37 10.14 -15.75 9.19
C GLU A 37 9.05 -14.71 8.92
N PHE A 38 8.73 -13.85 9.90
CA PHE A 38 7.62 -12.90 9.80
C PHE A 38 7.77 -11.98 8.58
N GLN A 39 7.04 -12.29 7.51
CA GLN A 39 7.19 -11.65 6.22
C GLN A 39 6.86 -10.15 6.29
N ARG A 40 7.62 -9.36 5.54
CA ARG A 40 7.44 -7.92 5.40
C ARG A 40 6.79 -7.63 4.03
N LEU A 41 5.90 -6.65 3.99
CA LEU A 41 5.26 -6.22 2.75
C LEU A 41 6.24 -5.51 1.82
N SER A 42 6.38 -5.99 0.58
CA SER A 42 7.00 -5.25 -0.51
C SER A 42 6.01 -4.19 -1.00
N THR A 43 6.34 -2.90 -0.87
CA THR A 43 5.51 -1.79 -1.39
C THR A 43 6.36 -0.53 -1.58
N HIS A 44 5.96 0.34 -2.50
CA HIS A 44 6.57 1.66 -2.72
C HIS A 44 5.87 2.80 -1.97
N MET A 45 4.74 2.53 -1.31
CA MET A 45 3.83 3.53 -0.75
C MET A 45 4.25 4.00 0.65
N SER A 46 5.48 4.53 0.74
CA SER A 46 6.07 5.01 2.00
C SER A 46 5.68 6.46 2.31
N PRO A 47 5.07 6.76 3.49
CA PRO A 47 4.59 8.10 3.82
C PRO A 47 5.67 9.14 4.08
N ASN A 48 6.94 8.73 4.25
CA ASN A 48 8.07 9.63 4.49
C ASN A 48 8.13 10.79 3.49
N SER A 49 7.92 10.55 2.19
CA SER A 49 8.02 11.62 1.19
C SER A 49 6.89 12.65 1.34
N LEU A 50 5.64 12.24 1.60
CA LEU A 50 4.56 13.21 1.82
C LEU A 50 4.71 13.92 3.16
N TYR A 51 5.10 13.22 4.23
CA TYR A 51 5.43 13.82 5.53
C TYR A 51 6.53 14.89 5.43
N LEU A 52 7.60 14.59 4.68
CA LEU A 52 8.66 15.54 4.40
C LEU A 52 8.19 16.74 3.56
N ALA A 53 7.25 16.55 2.62
CA ALA A 53 6.61 17.64 1.90
C ALA A 53 5.78 18.54 2.83
N MET A 54 4.91 17.94 3.68
CA MET A 54 4.03 18.65 4.61
C MET A 54 4.80 19.49 5.65
N LYS A 55 6.04 19.12 5.98
CA LYS A 55 6.93 19.97 6.80
C LYS A 55 7.45 21.20 6.06
N SER A 56 7.75 21.10 4.76
CA SER A 56 8.37 22.18 3.97
C SER A 56 7.40 23.17 3.32
N LEU A 57 6.08 22.93 3.33
CA LEU A 57 5.13 23.81 2.63
C LEU A 57 5.08 25.25 3.17
N SER A 58 5.07 26.21 2.23
CA SER A 58 4.83 27.64 2.47
C SER A 58 3.40 27.93 2.97
N LYS A 59 3.10 29.16 3.42
CA LYS A 59 1.74 29.53 3.87
C LYS A 59 0.70 29.28 2.77
N SER A 60 0.93 29.79 1.56
CA SER A 60 0.02 29.66 0.42
C SER A 60 -0.12 28.21 -0.06
N GLN A 61 0.97 27.43 -0.05
CA GLN A 61 0.91 26.00 -0.35
C GLN A 61 0.08 25.22 0.67
N ARG A 62 0.14 25.59 1.96
CA ARG A 62 -0.73 25.03 3.00
C ARG A 62 -2.18 25.48 2.86
N GLU A 63 -2.42 26.66 2.32
CA GLU A 63 -3.76 27.21 2.03
C GLU A 63 -4.40 26.35 0.92
N MET A 64 -3.76 26.27 -0.25
CA MET A 64 -4.20 25.43 -1.37
C MET A 64 -4.41 23.95 -0.99
N VAL A 65 -3.58 23.35 -0.12
CA VAL A 65 -3.79 21.98 0.37
C VAL A 65 -5.04 21.83 1.24
N ARG A 66 -5.50 22.87 1.94
CA ARG A 66 -6.83 22.87 2.59
C ARG A 66 -7.94 23.02 1.56
N ASP A 67 -7.77 23.94 0.62
CA ASP A 67 -8.80 24.27 -0.39
C ASP A 67 -9.11 23.08 -1.30
N MET A 68 -8.09 22.28 -1.65
CA MET A 68 -8.25 21.00 -2.36
C MET A 68 -8.90 19.88 -1.52
N GLY A 69 -9.20 20.10 -0.24
CA GLY A 69 -9.81 19.11 0.66
C GLY A 69 -8.84 18.22 1.44
N PHE A 70 -7.51 18.45 1.36
CA PHE A 70 -6.48 17.62 1.99
C PHE A 70 -5.90 18.20 3.29
N GLY A 71 -6.57 19.19 3.88
CA GLY A 71 -6.07 19.95 5.05
C GLY A 71 -5.73 19.11 6.28
N SER A 72 -6.32 17.92 6.42
CA SER A 72 -6.02 16.93 7.46
C SER A 72 -4.57 16.43 7.43
N PHE A 73 -3.98 16.27 6.24
CA PHE A 73 -2.62 15.76 6.06
C PHE A 73 -1.54 16.77 6.46
N LEU A 74 -1.88 18.06 6.58
CA LEU A 74 -0.96 19.10 7.06
C LEU A 74 -0.46 18.87 8.49
N GLY A 75 -1.23 18.12 9.30
CA GLY A 75 -0.88 17.73 10.67
C GLY A 75 -0.32 16.30 10.80
N MET A 76 -0.08 15.60 9.69
CA MET A 76 0.35 14.19 9.66
C MET A 76 1.70 13.98 10.37
N LYS A 77 1.78 12.95 11.21
CA LYS A 77 3.01 12.58 11.95
C LYS A 77 3.60 11.23 11.56
N ILE A 78 2.89 10.42 10.78
CA ILE A 78 3.40 9.13 10.29
C ILE A 78 4.37 9.33 9.13
N ASP A 79 5.57 8.74 9.27
CA ASP A 79 6.65 8.77 8.29
C ASP A 79 7.09 7.38 7.81
N THR A 80 6.72 6.33 8.56
CA THR A 80 7.06 4.93 8.26
C THR A 80 5.88 4.01 8.54
N LEU A 81 5.75 2.93 7.74
CA LEU A 81 4.79 1.85 7.98
C LEU A 81 5.53 0.59 8.46
N PRO A 82 5.27 0.05 9.67
CA PRO A 82 5.86 -1.20 10.14
C PRO A 82 5.53 -2.40 9.24
N GLY A 83 6.52 -2.81 8.43
CA GLY A 83 6.33 -3.73 7.29
C GLY A 83 5.76 -5.11 7.62
N LYS A 84 5.86 -5.59 8.87
CA LYS A 84 5.23 -6.84 9.33
C LYS A 84 3.73 -6.67 9.54
N LEU A 85 3.32 -5.61 10.26
CA LEU A 85 1.91 -5.26 10.44
C LEU A 85 1.26 -4.92 9.09
N ALA A 86 1.99 -4.21 8.21
CA ALA A 86 1.59 -3.94 6.84
C ALA A 86 1.28 -5.23 6.05
N TYR A 87 2.12 -6.28 6.18
CA TYR A 87 1.86 -7.57 5.57
C TYR A 87 0.62 -8.23 6.16
N PHE A 88 0.52 -8.28 7.50
CA PHE A 88 -0.60 -8.89 8.20
C PHE A 88 -1.96 -8.29 7.82
N VAL A 89 -2.09 -6.95 7.78
CA VAL A 89 -3.38 -6.32 7.43
C VAL A 89 -3.72 -6.46 5.94
N VAL A 90 -2.73 -6.47 5.04
CA VAL A 90 -2.94 -6.72 3.60
C VAL A 90 -3.34 -8.16 3.37
N ASP A 91 -2.72 -9.13 4.04
CA ASP A 91 -3.03 -10.55 3.91
C ASP A 91 -4.45 -10.86 4.45
N SER A 92 -4.75 -10.35 5.66
CA SER A 92 -6.04 -10.52 6.35
C SER A 92 -7.21 -9.74 5.73
N PHE A 93 -6.93 -8.78 4.83
CA PHE A 93 -7.97 -8.07 4.08
C PHE A 93 -8.60 -8.95 2.99
N THR A 94 -9.92 -9.03 2.94
CA THR A 94 -10.71 -9.82 1.99
C THR A 94 -11.55 -8.89 1.10
N THR A 95 -11.45 -9.00 -0.22
CA THR A 95 -12.18 -8.12 -1.16
C THR A 95 -13.69 -8.39 -1.21
N GLY A 96 -14.13 -9.64 -1.05
CA GLY A 96 -15.56 -10.00 -1.09
C GLY A 96 -16.41 -9.42 0.05
N SER A 97 -15.79 -9.10 1.19
CA SER A 97 -16.42 -8.45 2.36
C SER A 97 -15.96 -7.00 2.56
N CYS A 98 -14.99 -6.53 1.76
CA CYS A 98 -14.22 -5.30 1.94
C CYS A 98 -13.77 -5.09 3.41
N SER A 99 -13.25 -6.14 4.06
CA SER A 99 -12.95 -6.12 5.49
C SER A 99 -11.61 -6.75 5.84
N ILE A 100 -10.98 -6.29 6.93
CA ILE A 100 -9.82 -6.94 7.56
C ILE A 100 -10.35 -7.90 8.62
N ARG A 101 -10.03 -9.19 8.50
CA ARG A 101 -10.42 -10.20 9.49
C ARG A 101 -9.49 -10.15 10.71
N VAL A 102 -10.06 -10.10 11.91
CA VAL A 102 -9.33 -9.99 13.18
C VAL A 102 -9.91 -10.97 14.22
N ARG A 103 -9.21 -11.18 15.36
CA ARG A 103 -9.68 -12.13 16.40
C ARG A 103 -11.01 -11.75 17.04
N SER A 104 -11.36 -10.46 17.04
CA SER A 104 -12.61 -9.90 17.58
C SER A 104 -13.74 -9.78 16.54
N GLY A 105 -13.54 -10.19 15.28
CA GLY A 105 -14.53 -10.05 14.21
C GLY A 105 -13.92 -9.50 12.92
N GLU A 106 -14.57 -8.49 12.32
CA GLU A 106 -14.11 -7.86 11.08
C GLU A 106 -14.09 -6.34 11.16
N VAL A 107 -13.06 -5.73 10.58
CA VAL A 107 -12.93 -4.27 10.41
C VAL A 107 -13.31 -3.92 8.97
N ALA A 108 -14.52 -3.42 8.77
CA ALA A 108 -15.02 -3.00 7.46
C ALA A 108 -14.31 -1.73 6.95
N ILE A 109 -13.94 -1.75 5.66
CA ILE A 109 -13.32 -0.64 4.95
C ILE A 109 -14.35 -0.04 3.98
N THR A 110 -15.19 0.84 4.51
CA THR A 110 -16.16 1.63 3.73
C THR A 110 -15.62 3.04 3.45
N ASN A 111 -16.33 3.82 2.64
CA ASN A 111 -15.96 5.20 2.37
C ASN A 111 -15.97 6.06 3.65
N GLU A 112 -16.83 5.74 4.63
CA GLU A 112 -16.86 6.35 5.95
C GLU A 112 -15.62 5.99 6.77
N THR A 113 -15.08 4.77 6.63
CA THR A 113 -13.76 4.41 7.19
C THR A 113 -12.67 5.29 6.57
N VAL A 114 -12.68 5.50 5.25
CA VAL A 114 -11.71 6.40 4.58
C VAL A 114 -11.85 7.84 5.08
N GLN A 115 -13.08 8.36 5.22
CA GLN A 115 -13.34 9.68 5.75
C GLN A 115 -12.92 9.82 7.22
N ALA A 116 -13.19 8.82 8.06
CA ALA A 116 -12.79 8.81 9.47
C ALA A 116 -11.27 8.81 9.66
N MET A 117 -10.54 8.08 8.80
CA MET A 117 -9.09 7.96 8.87
C MET A 117 -8.37 9.17 8.26
N PHE A 118 -8.74 9.57 7.02
CA PHE A 118 -8.06 10.62 6.26
C PHE A 118 -8.74 11.98 6.26
N GLY A 119 -10.05 12.08 6.52
CA GLY A 119 -10.78 13.36 6.49
C GLY A 119 -11.15 13.86 5.10
N LEU A 120 -11.19 12.95 4.12
CA LEU A 120 -11.46 13.26 2.71
C LEU A 120 -12.97 13.34 2.40
N SER A 121 -13.31 13.81 1.20
CA SER A 121 -14.71 13.86 0.76
C SER A 121 -15.23 12.46 0.41
N ASN A 122 -16.37 12.11 1.02
CA ASN A 122 -17.20 10.93 0.72
C ASN A 122 -18.43 11.33 -0.13
N LYS A 123 -18.26 12.28 -1.06
CA LYS A 123 -19.31 12.74 -1.98
C LYS A 123 -18.74 13.57 -3.12
N GLY A 124 -19.47 13.62 -4.23
CA GLY A 124 -19.16 14.44 -5.39
C GLY A 124 -18.91 13.61 -6.64
N LEU A 125 -17.94 14.01 -7.44
CA LEU A 125 -17.60 13.41 -8.73
C LEU A 125 -16.83 12.09 -8.53
N ASP A 126 -17.18 11.04 -9.29
CA ASP A 126 -16.32 9.85 -9.39
C ASP A 126 -15.09 10.20 -10.24
N PHE A 127 -13.91 10.01 -9.66
CA PHE A 127 -12.64 10.25 -10.34
C PHE A 127 -12.48 9.40 -11.61
N ASN A 128 -12.97 8.15 -11.60
CA ASN A 128 -12.85 7.26 -12.76
C ASN A 128 -13.56 7.84 -14.00
N THR A 129 -14.70 8.53 -13.81
CA THR A 129 -15.51 9.15 -14.87
C THR A 129 -14.97 10.45 -15.47
N LEU A 130 -13.91 11.05 -14.90
CA LEU A 130 -13.34 12.29 -15.45
C LEU A 130 -12.70 12.05 -16.82
N ASP A 131 -12.86 12.99 -17.74
CA ASP A 131 -12.17 12.98 -19.04
C ASP A 131 -10.65 13.15 -18.88
N GLU A 132 -9.87 12.55 -19.77
CA GLU A 132 -8.41 12.71 -19.86
C GLU A 132 -8.07 13.89 -20.80
N CYS A 133 -7.09 14.73 -20.43
CA CYS A 133 -6.65 15.83 -21.30
C CYS A 133 -5.92 15.33 -22.57
N ASP A 134 -5.70 16.21 -23.54
CA ASP A 134 -4.87 15.85 -24.70
C ASP A 134 -3.42 15.54 -24.27
N LYS A 135 -2.78 14.62 -25.00
CA LYS A 135 -1.42 14.16 -24.66
C LYS A 135 -0.35 15.24 -24.84
N ASN A 136 -0.66 16.29 -25.60
CA ASN A 136 0.17 17.48 -25.85
C ASN A 136 -0.30 18.70 -25.03
N ASP A 137 -1.17 18.51 -24.03
CA ASP A 137 -1.63 19.59 -23.16
C ASP A 137 -0.44 20.36 -22.54
N PRO A 138 -0.41 21.71 -22.60
CA PRO A 138 0.74 22.48 -22.13
C PRO A 138 1.07 22.32 -20.64
N LEU A 139 0.07 22.09 -19.79
CA LEU A 139 0.28 21.84 -18.36
C LEU A 139 0.78 20.41 -18.13
N LEU A 140 0.29 19.43 -18.90
CA LEU A 140 0.78 18.06 -18.87
C LEU A 140 2.26 17.98 -19.29
N GLU A 141 2.65 18.62 -20.39
CA GLU A 141 4.05 18.67 -20.84
C GLU A 141 4.95 19.48 -19.91
N ALA A 142 4.47 20.61 -19.38
CA ALA A 142 5.19 21.35 -18.34
C ALA A 142 5.43 20.51 -17.07
N TRP A 143 4.45 19.69 -16.67
CA TRP A 143 4.56 18.75 -15.55
C TRP A 143 5.55 17.61 -15.85
N LYS A 144 5.40 16.91 -16.98
CA LYS A 144 6.32 15.86 -17.44
C LYS A 144 7.76 16.36 -17.49
N GLY A 145 7.97 17.57 -18.00
CA GLY A 145 9.28 18.24 -18.11
C GLY A 145 10.03 18.36 -16.78
N GLN A 146 9.34 18.39 -15.64
CA GLN A 146 9.98 18.44 -14.32
C GLN A 146 10.66 17.13 -13.88
N TYR A 147 10.49 16.03 -14.64
CA TYR A 147 10.96 14.67 -14.33
C TYR A 147 11.96 14.09 -15.34
N GLY A 148 12.25 14.81 -16.43
CA GLY A 148 13.17 14.36 -17.47
C GLY A 148 12.75 13.01 -18.09
N LYS A 149 13.69 12.09 -18.28
CA LYS A 149 13.42 10.74 -18.83
C LYS A 149 12.72 9.82 -17.81
N GLY A 150 11.46 10.13 -17.48
CA GLY A 150 10.55 9.23 -16.79
C GLY A 150 10.78 9.04 -15.28
N ASN A 151 11.42 9.98 -14.58
CA ASN A 151 11.78 9.82 -13.17
C ASN A 151 10.63 10.09 -12.19
N TYR A 152 9.44 9.55 -12.50
CA TYR A 152 8.14 9.77 -11.86
C TYR A 152 8.01 9.06 -10.50
N TYR A 153 8.84 9.41 -9.52
CA TYR A 153 8.90 8.74 -8.21
C TYR A 153 8.77 9.71 -7.03
N ASN A 154 8.30 9.21 -5.88
CA ASN A 154 7.97 10.02 -4.69
C ASN A 154 9.12 10.91 -4.18
N GLY A 155 10.37 10.45 -4.33
CA GLY A 155 11.56 11.26 -4.00
C GLY A 155 11.80 12.46 -4.93
N ASN A 156 11.27 12.44 -6.15
CA ASN A 156 11.37 13.55 -7.11
C ASN A 156 10.14 14.47 -7.06
N TYR A 157 8.94 13.95 -6.79
CA TYR A 157 7.79 14.79 -6.45
C TYR A 157 8.11 15.68 -5.23
N LEU A 158 8.69 15.09 -4.17
CA LEU A 158 9.20 15.82 -3.00
C LEU A 158 10.24 16.90 -3.37
N LYS A 159 11.19 16.61 -4.27
CA LYS A 159 12.17 17.61 -4.73
C LYS A 159 11.48 18.78 -5.42
N ASN A 160 10.53 18.52 -6.33
CA ASN A 160 9.87 19.58 -7.09
C ASN A 160 8.94 20.43 -6.21
N ILE A 161 8.20 19.82 -5.27
CA ILE A 161 7.45 20.55 -4.22
C ILE A 161 8.38 21.48 -3.41
N ARG A 162 9.64 21.09 -3.18
CA ARG A 162 10.62 21.86 -2.41
C ARG A 162 11.46 22.86 -3.23
N LYS A 163 11.35 22.87 -4.56
CA LYS A 163 12.07 23.84 -5.42
C LYS A 163 11.49 25.25 -5.35
N THR A 164 10.21 25.37 -4.98
CA THR A 164 9.46 26.64 -5.02
C THR A 164 8.51 26.75 -3.83
N ASN A 165 8.26 27.97 -3.38
CA ASN A 165 7.25 28.30 -2.36
C ASN A 165 5.91 28.74 -2.98
N ILE A 166 5.83 28.79 -4.32
CA ILE A 166 4.64 29.14 -5.09
C ILE A 166 3.60 28.03 -4.95
N ALA A 167 2.32 28.42 -4.87
CA ALA A 167 1.18 27.52 -4.94
C ALA A 167 0.49 27.73 -6.30
N ASP A 168 0.97 27.00 -7.31
CA ASP A 168 0.48 27.01 -8.68
C ASP A 168 -0.06 25.62 -9.08
N GLU A 169 -0.56 25.49 -10.32
CA GLU A 169 -1.07 24.22 -10.86
C GLU A 169 0.01 23.12 -10.89
N LEU A 170 1.29 23.45 -11.06
CA LEU A 170 2.38 22.48 -11.01
C LEU A 170 2.62 21.98 -9.58
N PHE A 171 2.55 22.85 -8.56
CA PHE A 171 2.56 22.45 -7.15
C PHE A 171 1.35 21.58 -6.81
N LYS A 172 0.14 21.95 -7.24
CA LYS A 172 -1.11 21.18 -7.08
C LYS A 172 -0.95 19.77 -7.66
N LEU A 173 -0.57 19.64 -8.93
CA LEU A 173 -0.35 18.35 -9.56
C LEU A 173 0.69 17.54 -8.80
N ASN A 174 1.87 18.12 -8.49
CA ASN A 174 2.94 17.43 -7.76
C ASN A 174 2.54 16.94 -6.37
N PHE A 175 1.77 17.73 -5.62
CA PHE A 175 1.23 17.34 -4.33
C PHE A 175 0.25 16.16 -4.48
N LEU A 176 -0.67 16.24 -5.44
CA LEU A 176 -1.66 15.19 -5.68
C LEU A 176 -1.00 13.88 -6.16
N THR A 177 -0.03 13.95 -7.08
CA THR A 177 0.74 12.76 -7.49
C THR A 177 1.43 12.09 -6.31
N LEU A 178 2.06 12.88 -5.43
CA LEU A 178 2.75 12.37 -4.25
C LEU A 178 1.77 11.80 -3.22
N PHE A 179 0.60 12.40 -3.05
CA PHE A 179 -0.46 11.88 -2.19
C PHE A 179 -0.94 10.50 -2.67
N ILE A 180 -1.29 10.38 -3.96
CA ILE A 180 -1.87 9.17 -4.56
C ILE A 180 -0.90 8.00 -4.46
N ASN A 181 0.37 8.22 -4.86
CA ASN A 181 1.45 7.24 -4.73
C ASN A 181 1.82 6.86 -3.28
N THR A 182 1.14 7.42 -2.29
CA THR A 182 1.37 7.17 -0.87
C THR A 182 0.12 6.60 -0.18
N PHE A 183 -1.07 7.03 -0.59
CA PHE A 183 -2.32 6.79 0.13
C PHE A 183 -3.49 6.27 -0.73
N ALA A 184 -3.34 6.11 -2.04
CA ALA A 184 -4.34 5.53 -2.94
C ALA A 184 -3.78 4.34 -3.74
N GLU A 185 -2.94 4.58 -4.75
CA GLU A 185 -2.29 3.50 -5.54
C GLU A 185 -0.97 3.93 -6.19
N THR A 186 -0.17 2.94 -6.62
CA THR A 186 1.00 3.13 -7.50
C THR A 186 0.98 2.16 -8.68
N GLU A 187 1.87 2.38 -9.64
CA GLU A 187 2.35 1.30 -10.51
C GLU A 187 3.32 0.37 -9.77
N THR A 188 3.56 -0.82 -10.35
CA THR A 188 4.43 -1.85 -9.77
C THR A 188 5.86 -1.35 -9.52
N MET A 189 6.35 -0.41 -10.33
CA MET A 189 7.67 0.22 -10.18
C MET A 189 7.69 1.41 -9.22
N GLY A 190 6.58 1.70 -8.52
CA GLY A 190 6.45 2.82 -7.59
C GLY A 190 6.26 4.20 -8.23
N SER A 191 5.97 4.24 -9.54
CA SER A 191 5.59 5.47 -10.24
C SER A 191 4.09 5.73 -10.21
N CYS A 192 3.67 6.96 -10.53
CA CYS A 192 2.25 7.27 -10.75
C CYS A 192 1.81 6.85 -12.16
N ARG A 193 0.50 6.71 -12.38
CA ARG A 193 -0.06 6.66 -13.74
C ARG A 193 -0.15 8.06 -14.32
N ILE A 194 0.21 8.22 -15.59
CA ILE A 194 0.08 9.50 -16.28
C ILE A 194 -1.40 9.87 -16.46
N ASN A 195 -2.28 8.89 -16.69
CA ASN A 195 -3.71 9.15 -16.88
C ASN A 195 -4.43 9.70 -15.62
N PHE A 196 -3.86 9.48 -14.43
CA PHE A 196 -4.30 10.17 -13.22
C PHE A 196 -4.06 11.70 -13.31
N ILE A 197 -2.93 12.11 -13.88
CA ILE A 197 -2.60 13.52 -14.14
C ILE A 197 -3.48 14.09 -15.26
N GLU A 198 -3.68 13.32 -16.33
CA GLU A 198 -4.50 13.72 -17.48
C GLU A 198 -5.97 13.99 -17.06
N LYS A 199 -6.52 13.19 -16.13
CA LYS A 199 -7.83 13.45 -15.48
C LYS A 199 -7.83 14.64 -14.53
N LEU A 200 -6.75 14.86 -13.75
CA LEU A 200 -6.66 16.01 -12.86
C LEU A 200 -6.59 17.36 -13.59
N ILE A 201 -6.00 17.40 -14.80
CA ILE A 201 -5.93 18.62 -15.61
C ILE A 201 -7.32 19.06 -16.08
N GLN A 202 -8.22 18.12 -16.39
CA GLN A 202 -9.63 18.42 -16.68
C GLN A 202 -10.46 18.72 -15.40
N CYS A 203 -9.93 18.38 -14.21
CA CYS A 203 -10.64 18.58 -12.95
C CYS A 203 -10.57 20.04 -12.46
N LYS A 204 -11.62 20.81 -12.81
CA LYS A 204 -11.79 22.22 -12.39
C LYS A 204 -11.76 22.43 -10.87
N ASP A 205 -12.25 21.46 -10.09
CA ASP A 205 -12.31 21.54 -8.64
C ASP A 205 -12.06 20.16 -8.00
N VAL A 206 -10.82 19.99 -7.53
CA VAL A 206 -10.29 18.76 -6.93
C VAL A 206 -10.95 18.44 -5.58
N SER A 207 -11.50 19.44 -4.89
CA SER A 207 -12.18 19.26 -3.60
C SER A 207 -13.51 18.50 -3.73
N ARG A 208 -14.09 18.53 -4.93
CA ARG A 208 -15.39 17.91 -5.28
C ARG A 208 -15.28 16.47 -5.78
N ILE A 209 -14.09 15.86 -5.80
CA ILE A 209 -13.92 14.43 -6.09
C ILE A 209 -14.33 13.61 -4.86
N ASN A 210 -15.03 12.49 -5.08
CA ASN A 210 -15.30 11.48 -4.05
C ASN A 210 -14.04 10.65 -3.78
N TRP A 211 -13.07 11.26 -3.10
CA TRP A 211 -11.78 10.66 -2.77
C TRP A 211 -11.89 9.40 -1.90
N CYS A 212 -12.94 9.28 -1.08
CA CYS A 212 -13.15 8.08 -0.29
C CYS A 212 -13.45 6.86 -1.17
N ASP A 213 -14.35 7.01 -2.13
CA ASP A 213 -14.77 5.95 -3.05
C ASP A 213 -13.62 5.47 -3.96
N TYR A 214 -12.89 6.42 -4.56
CA TYR A 214 -11.69 6.12 -5.37
C TYR A 214 -10.64 5.33 -4.57
N ILE A 215 -10.43 5.63 -3.29
CA ILE A 215 -9.45 4.90 -2.46
C ILE A 215 -9.93 3.48 -2.12
N VAL A 216 -11.24 3.24 -1.92
CA VAL A 216 -11.79 1.89 -1.73
C VAL A 216 -11.70 1.06 -3.02
N ASP A 217 -11.98 1.68 -4.17
CA ASP A 217 -11.79 1.09 -5.50
C ASP A 217 -10.31 0.71 -5.76
N CYS A 218 -9.36 1.60 -5.47
CA CYS A 218 -7.92 1.28 -5.51
C CYS A 218 -7.54 0.07 -4.63
N LEU A 219 -8.15 -0.07 -3.45
CA LEU A 219 -7.92 -1.19 -2.53
C LEU A 219 -8.43 -2.52 -3.08
N GLY A 220 -9.64 -2.54 -3.67
CA GLY A 220 -10.16 -3.70 -4.37
C GLY A 220 -9.28 -4.11 -5.55
N LYS A 221 -8.92 -3.13 -6.40
CA LYS A 221 -8.05 -3.30 -7.57
C LYS A 221 -6.64 -3.78 -7.22
N SER A 222 -6.07 -3.38 -6.08
CA SER A 222 -4.71 -3.77 -5.68
C SER A 222 -4.66 -5.16 -5.03
N LYS A 223 -5.57 -5.48 -4.09
CA LYS A 223 -5.58 -6.79 -3.40
C LYS A 223 -5.82 -7.93 -4.40
N ASN A 224 -6.67 -7.74 -5.41
CA ASN A 224 -6.92 -8.74 -6.46
C ASN A 224 -5.70 -9.00 -7.37
N LYS A 225 -4.72 -8.07 -7.43
CA LYS A 225 -3.44 -8.25 -8.16
C LYS A 225 -2.33 -8.83 -7.28
N TRP A 226 -2.45 -8.69 -5.96
CA TRP A 226 -1.42 -9.05 -4.99
C TRP A 226 -1.45 -10.54 -4.62
N ARG A 227 -0.26 -11.14 -4.48
CA ARG A 227 -0.09 -12.54 -4.06
C ARG A 227 0.69 -12.61 -2.75
N PRO A 228 0.17 -13.27 -1.70
CA PRO A 228 0.94 -13.51 -0.49
C PRO A 228 2.14 -14.40 -0.77
N ASN A 229 3.18 -14.26 0.05
CA ASN A 229 4.46 -14.97 0.00
C ASN A 229 5.34 -14.72 -1.26
N ASP A 230 4.83 -14.08 -2.32
CA ASP A 230 5.60 -13.72 -3.51
C ASP A 230 6.44 -12.44 -3.30
N LYS A 231 7.76 -12.60 -3.17
CA LYS A 231 8.70 -11.48 -2.92
C LYS A 231 8.76 -10.47 -4.07
N ASN A 232 8.37 -10.86 -5.28
CA ASN A 232 8.32 -9.99 -6.46
C ASN A 232 6.96 -9.30 -6.63
N CYS A 233 5.94 -9.69 -5.84
CA CYS A 233 4.61 -9.10 -5.89
C CYS A 233 4.49 -7.93 -4.89
N TYR A 234 4.80 -6.72 -5.38
CA TYR A 234 4.62 -5.50 -4.60
C TYR A 234 3.13 -5.18 -4.44
N PHE A 235 2.72 -4.77 -3.24
CA PHE A 235 1.38 -4.25 -2.99
C PHE A 235 1.33 -2.76 -3.35
N THR A 236 0.38 -2.40 -4.21
CA THR A 236 0.30 -1.08 -4.86
C THR A 236 -1.00 -0.34 -4.56
N GLY A 237 -1.64 -0.62 -3.41
CA GLY A 237 -2.83 0.11 -2.93
C GLY A 237 -2.68 0.62 -1.50
N PRO A 238 -3.77 1.10 -0.87
CA PRO A 238 -3.71 2.03 0.27
C PRO A 238 -3.42 1.31 1.60
N VAL A 239 -2.21 0.77 1.76
CA VAL A 239 -1.75 0.03 2.95
C VAL A 239 -1.89 0.86 4.24
N ALA A 240 -1.66 2.18 4.18
CA ALA A 240 -1.82 3.05 5.33
C ALA A 240 -3.29 3.17 5.80
N LEU A 241 -4.28 3.03 4.91
CA LEU A 241 -5.70 2.97 5.30
C LEU A 241 -5.98 1.69 6.09
N LEU A 242 -5.51 0.53 5.60
CA LEU A 242 -5.68 -0.76 6.28
C LEU A 242 -5.04 -0.75 7.68
N MET A 243 -3.80 -0.23 7.79
CA MET A 243 -3.08 -0.15 9.06
C MET A 243 -3.77 0.81 10.04
N MET A 244 -4.33 1.93 9.57
CA MET A 244 -5.09 2.85 10.42
C MET A 244 -6.44 2.28 10.87
N ALA A 245 -7.20 1.65 9.97
CA ALA A 245 -8.47 1.03 10.33
C ALA A 245 -8.28 -0.11 11.36
N TYR A 246 -7.23 -0.92 11.18
CA TYR A 246 -6.82 -1.92 12.17
C TYR A 246 -6.43 -1.27 13.51
N ALA A 247 -5.59 -0.23 13.50
CA ALA A 247 -5.15 0.44 14.72
C ALA A 247 -6.29 1.12 15.48
N ASP A 248 -7.25 1.75 14.79
CA ASP A 248 -8.40 2.44 15.41
C ASP A 248 -9.43 1.48 16.03
N ARG A 249 -9.46 0.22 15.59
CA ARG A 249 -10.41 -0.82 16.04
C ARG A 249 -9.82 -1.87 16.97
N VAL A 250 -8.54 -2.19 16.85
CA VAL A 250 -7.87 -3.17 17.71
C VAL A 250 -7.04 -2.42 18.74
N ILE A 251 -5.93 -1.79 18.31
CA ILE A 251 -4.96 -1.15 19.21
C ILE A 251 -5.60 -0.04 20.07
N CYS A 252 -6.46 0.81 19.51
CA CYS A 252 -7.12 1.87 20.26
C CYS A 252 -8.25 1.39 21.18
N GLU A 253 -8.85 0.22 20.93
CA GLU A 253 -9.86 -0.37 21.83
C GLU A 253 -9.15 -1.14 22.96
N ASP A 254 -8.13 -1.93 22.66
CA ASP A 254 -7.30 -2.65 23.65
C ASP A 254 -6.56 -1.71 24.62
N VAL A 255 -6.11 -0.54 24.15
CA VAL A 255 -5.34 0.45 24.94
C VAL A 255 -6.21 1.64 25.40
N ASN A 256 -7.52 1.62 25.13
CA ASN A 256 -8.48 2.69 25.47
C ASN A 256 -8.00 4.11 25.04
N PHE A 257 -7.47 4.22 23.83
CA PHE A 257 -6.87 5.46 23.33
C PHE A 257 -7.93 6.44 22.81
N CYS A 258 -7.82 7.72 23.17
CA CYS A 258 -8.81 8.74 22.78
C CYS A 258 -8.87 8.95 21.26
N ARG A 259 -9.91 8.38 20.63
CA ARG A 259 -10.13 8.39 19.18
C ARG A 259 -10.52 9.77 18.67
N HIS A 260 -9.62 10.40 17.92
CA HIS A 260 -9.86 11.65 17.21
C HIS A 260 -10.14 11.40 15.72
N ARG A 261 -10.78 12.36 15.07
CA ARG A 261 -11.07 12.37 13.63
C ARG A 261 -10.66 13.71 13.01
N PRO A 262 -9.99 13.75 11.84
CA PRO A 262 -9.42 12.61 11.11
C PRO A 262 -8.23 11.96 11.84
N PHE A 263 -8.16 10.63 11.85
CA PHE A 263 -7.17 9.89 12.66
C PHE A 263 -5.71 10.14 12.24
N ILE A 264 -5.46 10.42 10.96
CA ILE A 264 -4.15 10.79 10.39
C ILE A 264 -3.46 11.97 11.10
N THR A 265 -4.23 12.83 11.78
CA THR A 265 -3.73 13.98 12.56
C THR A 265 -3.10 13.60 13.91
N LYS A 266 -3.38 12.39 14.42
CA LYS A 266 -2.90 11.91 15.73
C LYS A 266 -2.00 10.68 15.63
N MET A 267 -2.13 9.85 14.59
CA MET A 267 -1.31 8.66 14.44
C MET A 267 0.20 9.01 14.41
N ILE A 268 0.95 8.34 15.29
CA ILE A 268 2.42 8.37 15.38
C ILE A 268 2.97 6.97 15.13
N ARG A 269 4.26 6.85 14.81
CA ARG A 269 4.91 5.55 14.53
C ARG A 269 4.63 4.50 15.61
N ASN A 270 4.81 4.87 16.89
CA ASN A 270 4.65 3.98 18.03
C ASN A 270 3.26 3.32 18.11
N THR A 271 2.20 3.98 17.60
CA THR A 271 0.83 3.42 17.55
C THR A 271 0.70 2.21 16.61
N LEU A 272 1.71 1.93 15.78
CA LEU A 272 1.78 0.79 14.87
C LEU A 272 2.88 -0.23 15.27
N GLU A 273 3.51 -0.03 16.42
CA GLU A 273 4.62 -0.85 16.94
C GLU A 273 4.26 -1.56 18.27
N CYS A 274 3.01 -1.42 18.72
CA CYS A 274 2.37 -2.20 19.79
C CYS A 274 1.80 -3.52 19.24
#